data_AF-A0AAE9IT55-F1
#
_entry.id   AF-A0AAE9IT55-F1
#
_cell.length_a   1.000
_cell.length_b   1.000
_cell.length_c   1.000
_cell.angle_alpha   90.00
_cell.angle_beta   90.00
_cell.angle_gamma   90.00
#
_symmetry.space_group_name_H-M   'P 1'
#
loop_
_entity.id
_entity.type
_entity.pdbx_description
1 polymer ?
#
loop_
_entity_poly.entity_id
_entity_poly.type
_entity_poly.pdbx_seq_one_letter_code
_entity_poly.pdbx_strand_id
1 'polypeptide(L)'
;MPKIEIKDVKFEDFATLLSLVQKDPIEPTEDTAESILELAERFMLSAAKRHVELVLLSSEMGNLEKIELPDKHDLNFLLVETLKKCEEEDIEPTYEFSEFSDKTKARILDRLIEL
;
A
#
# COMPACT_ATOMS: atom_id res chain seq x y z
N MET A 1 -10.66 18.58 -29.44
CA MET A 1 -9.97 18.29 -28.17
C MET A 1 -8.55 17.83 -28.48
N PRO A 2 -7.52 18.45 -27.89
CA PRO A 2 -6.18 17.89 -27.94
C PRO A 2 -6.16 16.54 -27.20
N LYS A 3 -5.51 15.53 -27.78
CA LYS A 3 -5.27 14.24 -27.13
C LYS A 3 -3.95 14.32 -26.39
N ILE A 4 -3.93 13.84 -25.15
CA ILE A 4 -2.70 13.72 -24.35
C ILE A 4 -2.39 12.24 -24.24
N GLU A 5 -1.21 11.85 -24.72
CA GLU A 5 -0.72 10.48 -24.58
C GLU A 5 -0.14 10.29 -23.17
N ILE A 6 -0.52 9.19 -22.53
CA ILE A 6 0.07 8.75 -21.26
C ILE A 6 0.89 7.50 -21.55
N LYS A 7 2.20 7.61 -21.41
CA LYS A 7 3.15 6.52 -21.66
C LYS A 7 3.39 5.70 -20.40
N ASP A 8 3.83 4.46 -20.61
CA ASP A 8 4.26 3.53 -19.56
C ASP A 8 3.15 3.27 -18.54
N VAL A 9 1.96 2.96 -19.06
CA VAL A 9 0.79 2.61 -18.23
C VAL A 9 -0.03 1.54 -18.94
N LYS A 10 -0.47 0.52 -18.21
CA LYS A 10 -1.50 -0.41 -18.71
C LYS A 10 -2.85 0.27 -18.64
N PHE A 11 -3.66 0.07 -19.67
CA PHE A 11 -4.96 0.72 -19.76
C PHE A 11 -5.85 0.37 -18.57
N GLU A 12 -5.84 -0.89 -18.17
CA GLU A 12 -6.63 -1.45 -17.08
C GLU A 12 -6.25 -0.81 -15.74
N ASP A 13 -4.96 -0.77 -15.40
CA ASP A 13 -4.48 -0.19 -14.14
C ASP A 13 -4.82 1.30 -14.04
N PHE A 14 -4.71 2.04 -15.16
CA PHE A 14 -5.08 3.45 -15.20
C PHE A 14 -6.60 3.67 -15.07
N ALA A 15 -7.41 2.84 -15.75
CA ALA A 15 -8.85 2.91 -15.62
C ALA A 15 -9.29 2.61 -14.17
N THR A 16 -8.67 1.62 -13.53
CA THR A 16 -8.89 1.31 -12.12
C THR A 16 -8.54 2.50 -11.25
N LEU A 17 -7.35 3.09 -11.39
CA LEU A 17 -6.95 4.30 -10.64
C LEU A 17 -7.98 5.43 -10.74
N LEU A 18 -8.43 5.75 -11.96
CA LEU A 18 -9.40 6.83 -12.17
C LEU A 18 -10.77 6.50 -11.57
N SER A 19 -11.13 5.21 -11.52
CA SER A 19 -12.38 4.77 -10.92
C SER A 19 -12.37 4.88 -9.39
N LEU A 20 -11.20 4.79 -8.74
CA LEU A 20 -11.06 4.84 -7.27
C LEU A 20 -11.51 6.16 -6.63
N VAL A 21 -11.71 7.22 -7.42
CA VAL A 21 -12.27 8.51 -6.93
C VAL A 21 -13.73 8.71 -7.33
N GLN A 22 -14.38 7.68 -7.85
CA GLN A 22 -15.78 7.67 -8.28
C GLN A 22 -16.63 6.83 -7.31
N LYS A 23 -17.95 6.89 -7.49
CA LYS A 23 -18.92 6.23 -6.59
C LYS A 23 -18.86 4.70 -6.60
N ASP A 24 -18.54 4.11 -7.74
CA ASP A 24 -18.54 2.66 -7.97
C ASP A 24 -17.21 2.26 -8.62
N PRO A 25 -16.13 2.20 -7.82
CA PRO A 25 -14.79 1.97 -8.33
C PRO A 25 -14.61 0.52 -8.78
N ILE A 26 -13.72 0.31 -9.75
CA ILE A 26 -13.18 -1.01 -10.07
C ILE A 26 -12.31 -1.43 -8.87
N GLU A 27 -12.55 -2.62 -8.34
CA GLU A 27 -11.82 -3.13 -7.19
C GLU A 27 -10.39 -3.53 -7.58
N PRO A 28 -9.36 -2.97 -6.94
CA PRO A 28 -7.98 -3.45 -7.06
C PRO A 28 -7.85 -4.91 -6.62
N THR A 29 -6.81 -5.57 -7.10
CA THR A 29 -6.38 -6.90 -6.63
C THR A 29 -5.00 -6.79 -5.98
N GLU A 30 -4.56 -7.84 -5.27
CA GLU A 30 -3.19 -7.92 -4.75
C GLU A 30 -2.15 -7.71 -5.88
N ASP A 31 -2.33 -8.39 -7.02
CA ASP A 31 -1.45 -8.30 -8.19
C ASP A 31 -1.37 -6.90 -8.82
N THR A 32 -2.42 -6.08 -8.66
CA THR A 32 -2.51 -4.75 -9.29
C THR A 32 -2.25 -3.62 -8.30
N ALA A 33 -2.25 -3.90 -7.00
CA ALA A 33 -2.12 -2.90 -5.94
C ALA A 33 -0.88 -2.03 -6.11
N GLU A 34 0.29 -2.64 -6.28
CA GLU A 34 1.56 -1.90 -6.43
C GLU A 34 1.55 -0.99 -7.66
N SER A 35 1.10 -1.48 -8.81
CA SER A 35 1.02 -0.65 -10.02
C SER A 35 0.05 0.52 -9.84
N ILE A 36 -1.09 0.30 -9.20
CA ILE A 36 -2.07 1.36 -8.91
C ILE A 36 -1.47 2.39 -7.95
N LEU A 37 -0.68 1.97 -6.96
CA LEU A 37 0.00 2.87 -6.03
C LEU A 37 1.05 3.74 -6.73
N GLU A 38 1.87 3.16 -7.60
CA GLU A 38 2.84 3.90 -8.42
C GLU A 38 2.14 4.94 -9.30
N LEU A 39 1.00 4.58 -9.90
CA LEU A 39 0.22 5.53 -10.68
C LEU A 39 -0.45 6.60 -9.80
N ALA A 40 -0.95 6.24 -8.62
CA ALA A 40 -1.51 7.19 -7.66
C ALA A 40 -0.48 8.24 -7.24
N GLU A 41 0.79 7.85 -7.08
CA GLU A 41 1.90 8.78 -6.82
C GLU A 41 2.20 9.65 -8.03
N ARG A 42 2.38 9.03 -9.20
CA ARG A 42 2.68 9.73 -10.46
C ARG A 42 1.64 10.79 -10.80
N PHE A 43 0.36 10.51 -10.56
CA PHE A 43 -0.75 11.41 -10.86
C PHE A 43 -1.26 12.19 -9.63
N MET A 44 -0.60 12.06 -8.48
CA MET A 44 -0.95 12.75 -7.23
C MET A 44 -2.41 12.50 -6.77
N LEU A 45 -2.91 11.27 -6.96
CA LEU A 45 -4.24 10.83 -6.56
C LEU A 45 -4.21 10.14 -5.19
N SER A 46 -3.87 10.88 -4.14
CA SER A 46 -3.75 10.33 -2.78
C SER A 46 -5.03 9.66 -2.26
N ALA A 47 -6.22 10.10 -2.72
CA ALA A 47 -7.49 9.48 -2.37
C ALA A 47 -7.57 8.01 -2.84
N ALA A 48 -6.93 7.66 -3.96
CA ALA A 48 -6.89 6.30 -4.47
C ALA A 48 -6.08 5.35 -3.56
N LYS A 49 -5.00 5.85 -2.94
CA LYS A 49 -4.18 5.05 -2.01
C LYS A 49 -5.03 4.47 -0.88
N ARG A 50 -5.98 5.24 -0.36
CA ARG A 50 -6.89 4.79 0.71
C ARG A 50 -7.72 3.57 0.31
N HIS A 51 -8.19 3.51 -0.93
CA HIS A 51 -8.95 2.35 -1.41
C HIS A 51 -8.06 1.11 -1.52
N VAL A 52 -6.83 1.28 -2.03
CA VAL A 52 -5.85 0.19 -2.12
C VAL A 52 -5.48 -0.34 -0.73
N GLU A 53 -5.26 0.55 0.24
CA GLU A 53 -4.99 0.15 1.64
C GLU A 53 -6.08 -0.75 2.22
N LEU A 54 -7.36 -0.43 1.97
CA LEU A 54 -8.48 -1.19 2.48
C LEU A 54 -8.57 -2.59 1.86
N VAL A 55 -8.35 -2.68 0.54
CA VAL A 55 -8.32 -3.97 -0.18
C VAL A 55 -7.18 -4.84 0.36
N LEU A 56 -5.96 -4.31 0.41
CA LEU A 56 -4.79 -5.02 0.93
C LEU A 56 -5.01 -5.47 2.38
N LEU A 57 -5.60 -4.63 3.23
CA LEU A 57 -5.86 -5.00 4.62
C LEU A 57 -6.82 -6.21 4.76
N SER A 58 -7.74 -6.37 3.80
CA SER A 58 -8.70 -7.48 3.75
C SER A 58 -8.23 -8.69 2.95
N SER A 59 -7.06 -8.61 2.32
CA SER A 59 -6.54 -9.63 1.41
C SER A 59 -5.76 -10.73 2.16
N GLU A 60 -5.43 -11.82 1.47
CA GLU A 60 -4.70 -12.98 2.03
C GLU A 60 -3.18 -12.78 1.99
N MET A 61 -2.70 -11.66 1.44
CA MET A 61 -1.30 -11.22 1.42
C MET A 61 -0.64 -11.32 2.80
N GLY A 62 0.64 -11.71 2.81
CA GLY A 62 1.40 -11.93 4.05
C GLY A 62 1.66 -10.65 4.84
N ASN A 63 1.91 -10.79 6.14
CA ASN A 63 2.19 -9.65 7.01
C ASN A 63 3.45 -8.87 6.57
N LEU A 64 4.49 -9.57 6.11
CA LEU A 64 5.72 -8.93 5.63
C LEU A 64 5.45 -8.05 4.41
N GLU A 65 4.75 -8.56 3.41
CA GLU A 65 4.36 -7.82 2.19
C GLU A 65 3.47 -6.61 2.55
N LYS A 66 2.55 -6.80 3.51
CA LYS A 66 1.70 -5.73 4.07
C LYS A 66 2.47 -4.69 4.90
N ILE A 67 3.74 -4.92 5.23
CA ILE A 67 4.65 -3.95 5.87
C ILE A 67 5.56 -3.29 4.82
N GLU A 68 6.05 -4.07 3.86
CA GLU A 68 6.89 -3.60 2.74
C GLU A 68 6.19 -2.57 1.86
N LEU A 69 4.95 -2.83 1.45
CA LEU A 69 4.18 -1.92 0.60
C LEU A 69 3.99 -0.53 1.24
N PRO A 70 3.57 -0.43 2.52
CA PRO A 70 3.55 0.85 3.21
C PRO A 70 4.88 1.57 3.34
N ASP A 71 5.98 0.84 3.50
CA ASP A 71 7.32 1.44 3.57
C ASP A 71 7.69 2.12 2.25
N LYS A 72 7.38 1.46 1.12
CA LYS A 72 7.66 1.95 -0.23
C LYS A 72 6.73 3.10 -0.66
N HIS A 73 5.43 3.00 -0.34
CA HIS A 73 4.40 3.89 -0.89
C HIS A 73 3.73 4.82 0.14
N ASP A 74 4.28 4.92 1.35
CA ASP A 74 3.76 5.76 2.45
C ASP A 74 2.28 5.46 2.79
N LEU A 75 1.97 4.18 3.05
CA LEU A 75 0.62 3.70 3.36
C LEU A 75 0.41 3.53 4.87
N ASN A 76 0.44 4.65 5.59
CA ASN A 76 0.48 4.63 7.04
C ASN A 76 -0.73 3.94 7.69
N PHE A 77 -1.91 3.92 7.07
CA PHE A 77 -3.04 3.20 7.65
C PHE A 77 -2.87 1.70 7.51
N LEU A 78 -2.47 1.21 6.33
CA LEU A 78 -2.20 -0.21 6.14
C LEU A 78 -1.11 -0.68 7.13
N LEU A 79 -0.02 0.07 7.27
CA LEU A 79 1.05 -0.28 8.22
C LEU A 79 0.53 -0.41 9.66
N VAL A 80 -0.20 0.60 10.14
CA VAL A 80 -0.70 0.61 11.53
C VAL A 80 -1.71 -0.50 11.76
N GLU A 81 -2.62 -0.76 10.83
CA GLU A 81 -3.63 -1.81 10.98
C GLU A 81 -3.04 -3.22 10.85
N THR A 82 -2.02 -3.41 10.02
CA THR A 82 -1.25 -4.67 9.95
C THR A 82 -0.53 -4.93 11.26
N LEU A 83 0.23 -3.96 11.78
CA LEU A 83 0.98 -4.11 13.02
C LEU A 83 0.10 -4.35 14.26
N LYS A 84 -1.12 -3.82 14.29
CA LYS A 84 -2.10 -4.12 15.34
C LYS A 84 -2.53 -5.58 15.35
N LYS A 85 -2.55 -6.23 14.19
CA LYS A 85 -2.97 -7.63 14.03
C LYS A 85 -1.81 -8.61 14.19
N CYS A 86 -0.57 -8.18 13.91
CA CYS A 86 0.62 -8.98 14.16
C CYS A 86 0.78 -9.28 15.65
N GLU A 87 1.08 -10.53 15.96
CA GLU A 87 1.62 -10.96 17.25
C GLU A 87 3.13 -10.65 17.31
N GLU A 88 3.72 -10.61 18.50
CA GLU A 88 5.17 -10.36 18.64
C GLU A 88 6.01 -11.42 17.89
N GLU A 89 5.50 -12.65 17.85
CA GLU A 89 6.11 -13.78 17.14
C GLU A 89 6.07 -13.60 15.60
N ASP A 90 5.13 -12.79 15.08
CA ASP A 90 5.07 -12.46 13.64
C ASP A 90 6.11 -11.39 13.26
N ILE A 91 6.67 -10.70 14.25
CA ILE A 91 7.65 -9.62 14.10
C ILE A 91 9.00 -10.12 14.62
N GLU A 92 9.45 -11.28 14.12
CA GLU A 92 10.82 -11.71 14.38
C GLU A 92 11.79 -10.74 13.67
N PRO A 93 12.78 -10.16 14.37
CA PRO A 93 13.78 -9.31 13.74
C PRO A 93 14.69 -10.14 12.84
N THR A 94 14.24 -10.37 11.60
CA THR A 94 15.02 -10.99 10.53
C THR A 94 15.88 -9.93 9.82
N TYR A 95 16.74 -10.38 8.90
CA TYR A 95 17.49 -9.48 8.03
C TYR A 95 16.57 -8.56 7.20
N GLU A 96 15.37 -9.02 6.85
CA GLU A 96 14.40 -8.27 6.03
C GLU A 96 13.96 -6.98 6.72
N PHE A 97 13.82 -7.00 8.06
CA PHE A 97 13.48 -5.82 8.84
C PHE A 97 14.57 -4.74 8.88
N SER A 98 15.81 -5.10 8.59
CA SER A 98 16.94 -4.16 8.59
C SER A 98 16.92 -3.19 7.40
N GLU A 99 16.27 -3.60 6.30
CA GLU A 99 16.18 -2.84 5.05
C GLU A 99 15.04 -1.80 5.09
N PHE A 100 14.12 -1.89 6.05
CA PHE A 100 13.04 -0.92 6.20
C PHE A 100 13.53 0.48 6.53
N SER A 101 12.76 1.47 6.09
CA SER A 101 13.00 2.86 6.47
C SER A 101 12.95 3.07 7.99
N ASP A 102 13.62 4.10 8.49
CA ASP A 102 13.62 4.44 9.92
C ASP A 102 12.20 4.71 10.45
N LYS A 103 11.31 5.22 9.60
CA LYS A 103 9.90 5.44 9.93
C LYS A 103 9.18 4.12 10.22
N THR A 104 9.34 3.13 9.38
CA THR A 104 8.70 1.81 9.54
C THR A 104 9.31 1.06 10.72
N LYS A 105 10.64 1.09 10.87
CA LYS A 105 11.32 0.52 12.05
C LYS A 105 10.84 1.15 13.35
N ALA A 106 10.65 2.48 13.39
CA ALA A 106 10.08 3.16 14.56
C ALA A 106 8.65 2.69 14.86
N ARG A 107 7.81 2.52 13.84
CA ARG A 107 6.42 2.02 14.02
C ARG A 107 6.36 0.58 14.53
N ILE A 108 7.26 -0.26 14.05
CA ILE A 108 7.39 -1.63 14.54
C ILE A 108 7.84 -1.62 16.01
N LEU A 109 8.83 -0.80 16.34
CA LEU A 109 9.29 -0.64 17.72
C LEU A 109 8.16 -0.13 18.63
N ASP A 110 7.45 0.94 18.24
CA ASP A 110 6.29 1.49 18.96
C ASP A 110 5.30 0.37 19.30
N ARG A 111 5.02 -0.52 18.35
CA ARG A 111 4.12 -1.67 18.54
C ARG A 111 4.67 -2.69 19.55
N LEU A 112 5.96 -3.05 19.45
CA LEU A 112 6.59 -4.03 20.34
C LEU A 112 6.73 -3.56 21.79
N ILE A 113 6.77 -2.24 22.02
CA ILE A 113 6.88 -1.66 23.36
C ILE A 113 5.55 -1.07 23.87
N GLU A 114 4.45 -1.31 23.15
CA GLU A 114 3.09 -0.85 23.45
C GLU A 114 2.95 0.67 23.67
N LEU A 115 3.65 1.50 22.88
CA LEU A 115 3.53 2.98 22.91
C LEU A 115 2.38 3.53 22.06
#